data_AF-A0A1Y3YMI2-F1
#
_entry.id   AF-A0A1Y3YMI2-F1
#
_cell.length_a   1.000
_cell.length_b   1.000
_cell.length_c   1.000
_cell.angle_alpha   90.00
_cell.angle_beta   90.00
_cell.angle_gamma   90.00
#
_symmetry.space_group_name_H-M   'P 1'
#
loop_
_entity.id
_entity.type
_entity.pdbx_description
1 polymer ?
#
loop_
_entity_poly.entity_id
_entity_poly.type
_entity_poly.pdbx_seq_one_letter_code
_entity_poly.pdbx_strand_id
1 'polypeptide(L)' 'MRIIVKDKDSHLNIPIPTRLVFNGLTAGLLCWGLEKHGTHMTRKQLMVFVKELHRFRRRHPRWTLVEVEGHEGEQVKIEL' A
#
# COMPACT_ATOMS: atom_id res chain seq x y z
N MET A 1 -3.40 5.60 1.75
CA MET A 1 -3.47 4.19 2.13
C MET A 1 -3.70 4.07 3.61
N ARG A 2 -4.35 3.01 4.04
CA ARG A 2 -4.41 2.61 5.44
C ARG A 2 -4.55 1.12 5.55
N ILE A 3 -4.02 0.59 6.64
CA ILE A 3 -4.24 -0.79 7.06
C ILE A 3 -5.17 -0.72 8.27
N ILE A 4 -6.33 -1.35 8.14
CA ILE A 4 -7.29 -1.50 9.22
C ILE A 4 -7.23 -2.97 9.63
N VAL A 5 -6.89 -3.22 10.88
CA VAL A 5 -6.98 -4.53 11.51
C VAL A 5 -8.05 -4.43 12.59
N LYS A 6 -9.04 -5.30 12.52
CA LYS A 6 -10.03 -5.48 13.56
C LYS A 6 -9.92 -6.88 14.11
N ASP A 7 -9.91 -6.95 15.42
CA ASP A 7 -10.00 -8.15 16.21
C ASP A 7 -10.95 -7.87 17.39
N LYS A 8 -11.42 -8.91 18.08
CA LYS A 8 -12.40 -8.82 19.18
C LYS A 8 -11.98 -7.81 20.25
N ASP A 9 -10.68 -7.76 20.55
CA ASP A 9 -10.11 -6.92 21.61
C ASP A 9 -9.33 -5.71 21.09
N SER A 10 -9.10 -5.60 19.77
CA SER A 10 -8.14 -4.64 19.23
C SER A 10 -8.53 -4.10 17.85
N HIS A 11 -8.65 -2.78 17.76
CA HIS A 11 -8.90 -2.06 16.51
C HIS A 11 -7.70 -1.18 16.17
N LEU A 12 -6.91 -1.61 15.20
CA LEU A 12 -5.74 -0.89 14.74
C LEU A 12 -6.01 -0.24 13.38
N ASN A 13 -5.84 1.08 13.29
CA ASN A 13 -5.94 1.82 12.05
C ASN A 13 -4.63 2.57 11.80
N ILE A 14 -3.80 2.04 10.91
CA ILE A 14 -2.50 2.62 10.55
C ILE A 14 -2.68 3.43 9.27
N PRO A 15 -2.75 4.78 9.35
CA PRO A 15 -2.70 5.61 8.16
C PRO A 15 -1.30 5.56 7.54
N ILE A 16 -1.23 5.16 6.27
CA ILE A 16 0.01 5.14 5.50
C ILE A 16 0.01 6.36 4.57
N PRO A 17 0.77 7.42 4.90
CA PRO A 17 0.88 8.61 4.06
C PRO A 17 1.61 8.25 2.77
N THR A 18 0.82 7.99 1.73
CA THR A 18 1.27 7.52 0.41
C THR A 18 2.40 8.38 -0.19
N ARG A 19 2.40 9.72 0.01
CA ARG A 19 3.50 10.60 -0.44
C ARG A 19 4.81 10.42 0.33
N LEU A 20 4.74 9.99 1.58
CA LEU A 20 5.88 9.79 2.46
C LEU A 20 6.49 8.40 2.23
N VAL A 21 5.65 7.40 1.98
CA VAL A 21 6.08 6.04 1.66
C VAL A 21 6.52 5.88 0.20
N PHE A 22 5.97 6.66 -0.72
CA PHE A 22 6.30 6.56 -2.15
C PHE A 22 6.86 7.90 -2.66
N ASN A 23 8.15 8.10 -2.42
CA ASN A 23 8.91 9.25 -2.89
C ASN A 23 10.22 8.79 -3.57
N GLY A 24 11.03 9.74 -4.03
CA GLY A 24 12.26 9.41 -4.72
C GLY A 24 13.24 8.56 -3.89
N LEU A 25 13.32 8.75 -2.57
CA LEU A 25 14.22 8.00 -1.69
C LEU A 25 13.74 6.56 -1.51
N THR A 26 12.45 6.37 -1.21
CA THR A 26 11.87 5.02 -1.05
C THR A 26 11.77 4.27 -2.38
N ALA A 27 11.72 4.97 -3.50
CA ALA A 27 11.78 4.36 -4.83
C ALA A 27 13.07 3.57 -5.05
N GLY A 28 14.21 4.01 -4.50
CA GLY A 28 15.47 3.26 -4.58
C GLY A 28 15.42 1.95 -3.79
N LEU A 29 14.90 1.98 -2.56
CA LEU A 29 14.71 0.79 -1.72
C LEU A 29 13.73 -0.21 -2.36
N LEU A 30 12.65 0.30 -2.94
CA LEU A 30 11.68 -0.52 -3.66
C LEU A 30 12.29 -1.17 -4.91
N CYS A 31 13.07 -0.43 -5.71
CA CYS A 31 13.77 -1.02 -6.86
C CYS A 31 14.72 -2.13 -6.41
N TRP A 32 15.51 -1.91 -5.36
CA TRP A 32 16.40 -2.92 -4.79
C TRP A 32 15.66 -4.15 -4.25
N GLY A 33 14.52 -3.94 -3.58
CA GLY A 33 13.67 -5.04 -3.11
C GLY A 33 13.06 -5.83 -4.26
N LEU A 34 12.58 -5.16 -5.30
CA LEU A 34 12.01 -5.78 -6.49
C LEU A 34 13.05 -6.59 -7.27
N GLU A 35 14.29 -6.09 -7.37
CA GLU A 35 15.41 -6.82 -7.98
C GLU A 35 15.68 -8.14 -7.25
N LYS A 36 15.60 -8.17 -5.92
CA LYS A 36 15.74 -9.42 -5.14
C LYS A 36 14.66 -10.45 -5.46
N HIS A 37 13.48 -10.00 -5.89
CA HIS A 37 12.38 -10.86 -6.33
C HIS A 37 12.37 -11.08 -7.86
N GLY A 38 13.45 -10.75 -8.56
CA GLY A 38 13.60 -10.96 -10.00
C GLY A 38 12.84 -9.96 -10.87
N THR A 39 12.33 -8.88 -10.29
CA THR A 39 11.60 -7.83 -11.00
C THR A 39 12.49 -6.60 -11.19
N HIS A 40 13.02 -6.42 -12.41
CA HIS A 40 13.78 -5.22 -12.73
C HIS A 40 12.84 -4.06 -13.08
N MET A 41 12.91 -3.00 -12.28
CA MET A 41 12.11 -1.79 -12.48
C MET A 41 12.99 -0.57 -12.32
N THR A 42 12.96 0.33 -13.31
CA THR A 42 13.69 1.59 -13.18
C THR A 42 12.99 2.52 -12.20
N ARG A 43 13.77 3.37 -11.52
CA ARG A 43 13.23 4.42 -10.65
C ARG A 43 12.20 5.32 -11.36
N LYS A 44 12.39 5.59 -12.66
CA LYS A 44 11.43 6.37 -13.46
C LYS A 44 10.10 5.64 -13.61
N GLN A 45 10.10 4.35 -13.96
CA GLN A 45 8.88 3.54 -14.07
C GLN A 45 8.15 3.46 -12.73
N LEU A 46 8.89 3.25 -11.63
CA LEU A 46 8.30 3.20 -10.30
C LEU A 46 7.66 4.55 -9.91
N MET A 47 8.31 5.67 -10.22
CA MET A 47 7.73 7.01 -9.97
C MET A 47 6.47 7.27 -10.81
N VAL A 48 6.40 6.77 -12.05
CA VAL A 48 5.19 6.83 -12.88
C VAL A 48 4.08 6.00 -12.24
N PHE A 49 4.37 4.77 -11.81
CA PHE A 49 3.41 3.92 -11.11
C PHE A 49 2.87 4.60 -9.85
N VAL A 50 3.73 5.16 -9.00
CA VAL A 50 3.34 5.89 -7.78
C VAL A 50 2.44 7.08 -8.12
N LYS A 51 2.74 7.81 -9.19
CA LYS A 51 1.93 8.95 -9.64
C LYS A 51 0.52 8.52 -10.06
N GLU A 52 0.42 7.42 -10.81
CA GLU A 52 -0.88 6.87 -11.21
C GLU A 52 -1.64 6.26 -10.03
N LEU A 53 -0.96 5.59 -9.10
CA LEU A 53 -1.55 5.10 -7.86
C LEU A 53 -2.16 6.25 -7.05
N HIS A 54 -1.46 7.37 -6.96
CA HIS A 54 -1.99 8.59 -6.34
C HIS A 54 -3.19 9.18 -7.10
N ARG A 55 -3.19 9.15 -8.43
CA ARG A 55 -4.34 9.61 -9.23
C ARG A 55 -5.55 8.72 -9.02
N PHE A 56 -5.35 7.40 -9.06
CA PHE A 56 -6.38 6.40 -8.84
C PHE A 56 -7.02 6.60 -7.46
N ARG A 57 -6.21 6.67 -6.39
CA ARG A 57 -6.68 6.92 -5.03
C ARG A 57 -7.53 8.19 -4.88
N ARG A 58 -7.17 9.27 -5.59
CA ARG A 58 -7.96 10.52 -5.55
C ARG A 58 -9.34 10.36 -6.18
N ARG A 59 -9.48 9.51 -7.19
CA ARG A 59 -10.77 9.21 -7.84
C ARG A 59 -11.57 8.16 -7.08
N HIS A 60 -10.89 7.23 -6.42
CA HIS A 60 -11.48 6.12 -5.68
C HIS A 60 -11.01 6.15 -4.21
N PRO A 61 -11.52 7.09 -3.40
CA PRO A 61 -11.16 7.16 -2.00
C PRO A 61 -11.64 5.90 -1.26
N ARG A 62 -10.80 5.34 -0.38
CA ARG A 62 -11.11 4.12 0.40
C ARG A 62 -11.31 2.88 -0.47
N TRP A 63 -10.72 2.86 -1.67
CA TRP A 63 -10.75 1.67 -2.50
C TRP A 63 -10.12 0.49 -1.76
N THR A 64 -10.83 -0.63 -1.67
CA THR A 64 -10.37 -1.80 -0.93
C THR A 64 -9.47 -2.62 -1.85
N LEU A 65 -8.19 -2.72 -1.50
CA LEU A 65 -7.20 -3.52 -2.22
C LEU A 65 -7.28 -4.98 -1.81
N VAL A 66 -7.35 -5.20 -0.50
CA VAL A 66 -7.36 -6.52 0.13
C VAL A 66 -8.31 -6.45 1.31
N GLU A 67 -9.17 -7.43 1.42
CA GLU A 67 -10.03 -7.67 2.57
C GLU A 67 -9.94 -9.16 2.88
N VAL A 68 -9.48 -9.49 4.07
CA VAL A 68 -9.37 -10.85 4.56
C VAL A 68 -10.18 -10.94 5.84
N GLU A 69 -11.07 -11.91 5.90
CA GLU A 69 -11.86 -12.23 7.08
C GLU A 69 -11.37 -13.57 7.65
N GLY A 70 -11.04 -13.55 8.93
CA GLY A 70 -10.69 -14.72 9.72
C GLY A 70 -11.94 -15.45 10.21
N HIS A 71 -11.74 -16.69 10.64
CA HIS A 71 -12.85 -17.57 11.03
C HIS A 71 -13.56 -17.11 12.33
N GLU A 72 -12.88 -16.30 13.15
CA GLU A 72 -13.45 -15.76 14.39
C GLU A 72 -13.98 -14.33 14.26
N GLY A 73 -14.02 -13.79 13.04
CA GLY A 73 -14.46 -12.43 12.76
C GLY A 73 -13.32 -11.40 12.76
N GLU A 74 -12.04 -11.84 12.79
CA GLU A 74 -10.93 -10.93 12.57
C GLU A 74 -10.97 -10.39 11.14
N GLN A 75 -10.66 -9.11 10.96
CA GLN A 75 -10.68 -8.47 9.64
C GLN A 75 -9.37 -7.72 9.40
N VAL A 76 -8.69 -8.05 8.31
CA VAL A 76 -7.57 -7.25 7.79
C VAL A 76 -7.99 -6.62 6.48
N LYS A 77 -8.06 -5.29 6.48
CA LYS A 77 -8.46 -4.48 5.32
C LYS A 77 -7.36 -3.50 4.94
N ILE A 78 -6.93 -3.56 3.69
CA ILE A 78 -5.98 -2.61 3.11
C ILE A 78 -6.76 -1.72 2.15
N GLU A 79 -6.78 -0.42 2.43
CA GLU A 79 -7.42 0.58 1.56
C GLU A 79 -6.38 1.51 0.93
N LEU A 80 -6.62 1.93 -0.32
CA LEU A 80 -5.86 2.98 -1.00
C LEU A 80 -6.20 4.37 -0.47
#